data_AF-G2TRP6-F1
#
_entry.id   AF-G2TRP6-F1
#
_cell.length_a   1.000
_cell.length_b   1.000
_cell.length_c   1.000
_cell.angle_alpha   90.00
_cell.angle_beta   90.00
_cell.angle_gamma   90.00
#
_symmetry.space_group_name_H-M   'P 1'
#
loop_
_entity.id
_entity.type
_entity.pdbx_description
1 polymer ?
#
loop_
_entity_poly.entity_id
_entity_poly.type
_entity_poly.pdbx_seq_one_letter_code
_entity_poly.pdbx_strand_id
1 'polypeptide(L)'
;MAGNGALRRSAREKCWEARDAYFGCLDRHSILDGLKDDTKAAQACSAEKTAFETDCVKSWVNYFLKFRVQQHQQQEAIKKLEAQGAKKLN
;
A
#
# COMPACT_ATOMS: atom_id res chain seq x y z
N MET A 1 -27.25 -10.35 15.17
CA MET A 1 -27.70 -9.53 14.03
C MET A 1 -27.15 -10.15 12.75
N ALA A 2 -28.00 -10.22 11.72
CA ALA A 2 -27.87 -11.01 10.50
C ALA A 2 -26.66 -10.64 9.61
N GLY A 3 -26.28 -11.59 8.75
CA GLY A 3 -25.04 -11.60 7.98
C GLY A 3 -24.88 -10.47 6.95
N ASN A 4 -23.69 -9.86 6.97
CA ASN A 4 -23.23 -8.88 5.97
C ASN A 4 -22.07 -9.43 5.13
N GLY A 5 -22.18 -10.67 4.64
CA GLY A 5 -21.16 -11.24 3.72
C GLY A 5 -21.07 -10.48 2.38
N ALA A 6 -22.22 -9.99 1.88
CA ALA A 6 -22.30 -9.25 0.62
C ALA A 6 -21.89 -7.77 0.76
N LEU A 7 -22.34 -7.08 1.83
CA LEU A 7 -21.90 -5.71 2.15
C LEU A 7 -20.39 -5.63 2.44
N ARG A 8 -19.78 -6.71 2.94
CA ARG A 8 -18.32 -6.80 3.13
C ARG A 8 -17.52 -6.97 1.83
N ARG A 9 -18.12 -7.35 0.70
CA ARG A 9 -17.40 -7.45 -0.58
C ARG A 9 -17.26 -6.07 -1.23
N SER A 10 -18.36 -5.33 -1.37
CA SER A 10 -18.34 -3.98 -1.93
C SER A 10 -17.51 -3.00 -1.10
N ALA A 11 -17.56 -3.09 0.23
CA ALA A 11 -16.71 -2.27 1.10
C ALA A 11 -15.21 -2.57 0.93
N ARG A 12 -14.85 -3.83 0.62
CA ARG A 12 -13.45 -4.20 0.36
C ARG A 12 -12.97 -3.72 -1.00
N GLU A 13 -13.84 -3.78 -2.02
CA GLU A 13 -13.53 -3.23 -3.35
C GLU A 13 -13.24 -1.73 -3.25
N LYS A 14 -14.09 -0.95 -2.56
CA LYS A 14 -13.82 0.48 -2.31
C LYS A 14 -12.50 0.73 -1.59
N CYS A 15 -12.18 -0.07 -0.57
CA CYS A 15 -10.88 0.03 0.09
C CYS A 15 -9.72 -0.22 -0.89
N TRP A 16 -9.82 -1.21 -1.78
CA TRP A 16 -8.78 -1.50 -2.77
C TRP A 16 -8.65 -0.41 -3.81
N GLU A 17 -9.76 0.14 -4.29
CA GLU A 17 -9.74 1.30 -5.20
C GLU A 17 -9.09 2.52 -4.53
N ALA A 18 -9.45 2.83 -3.29
CA ALA A 18 -8.86 3.94 -2.54
C ALA A 18 -7.36 3.71 -2.25
N ARG A 19 -6.97 2.46 -1.94
CA ARG A 19 -5.57 2.04 -1.78
C ARG A 19 -4.79 2.28 -3.06
N ASP A 20 -5.32 1.83 -4.20
CA ASP A 20 -4.62 1.89 -5.48
C ASP A 20 -4.53 3.33 -5.99
N ALA A 21 -5.56 4.16 -5.74
CA ALA A 21 -5.52 5.58 -5.99
C ALA A 21 -4.43 6.28 -5.15
N TYR A 22 -4.38 6.02 -3.84
CA TYR A 22 -3.36 6.58 -2.96
C TYR A 22 -1.95 6.15 -3.38
N PHE A 23 -1.76 4.86 -3.65
CA PHE A 23 -0.48 4.32 -4.08
C PHE A 23 -0.03 4.83 -5.44
N GLY A 24 -0.97 4.98 -6.39
CA GLY A 24 -0.68 5.61 -7.69
C GLY A 24 -0.29 7.07 -7.54
N CYS A 25 -0.87 7.81 -6.60
CA CYS A 25 -0.43 9.17 -6.28
C CYS A 25 0.98 9.17 -5.67
N LEU A 26 1.25 8.31 -4.70
CA LEU A 26 2.59 8.18 -4.11
C LEU A 26 3.65 7.85 -5.17
N ASP A 27 3.35 6.95 -6.11
CA ASP A 27 4.26 6.58 -7.20
C ASP A 27 4.57 7.77 -8.12
N ARG A 28 3.56 8.56 -8.48
CA ARG A 28 3.75 9.79 -9.29
C ARG A 28 4.66 10.81 -8.60
N HIS A 29 4.60 10.87 -7.27
CA HIS A 29 5.43 11.76 -6.46
C HIS A 29 6.75 11.13 -6.00
N SER A 30 7.07 9.92 -6.47
CA SER A 30 8.27 9.16 -6.06
C SER A 30 8.37 8.96 -4.53
N ILE A 31 7.23 8.79 -3.86
CA ILE A 31 7.14 8.54 -2.43
C ILE A 31 7.01 7.03 -2.21
N LEU A 32 8.07 6.41 -1.68
CA LEU A 32 8.03 4.98 -1.40
C LEU A 32 7.31 4.68 -0.08
N ASP A 33 7.73 5.37 0.97
CA ASP A 33 7.25 5.19 2.33
C ASP A 33 6.38 6.38 2.74
N GLY A 34 5.07 6.24 2.51
CA GLY A 34 4.09 7.26 2.90
C GLY A 34 3.93 7.43 4.42
N LEU A 35 4.46 6.51 5.25
CA LEU A 35 4.51 6.69 6.71
C LEU A 35 5.70 7.54 7.13
N LYS A 36 6.84 7.36 6.46
CA LYS A 36 8.07 8.13 6.74
C LYS A 36 8.00 9.54 6.16
N ASP A 37 7.51 9.67 4.93
CA ASP A 37 7.32 10.95 4.25
C ASP A 37 5.86 11.43 4.34
N ASP A 38 5.21 11.23 5.50
CA ASP A 38 3.79 11.55 5.70
C ASP A 38 3.45 13.00 5.34
N THR A 39 4.36 13.94 5.62
CA THR A 39 4.18 15.35 5.26
C THR A 39 4.10 15.56 3.75
N LYS A 40 5.00 14.94 2.97
CA LYS A 40 4.97 15.04 1.50
C LYS A 40 3.78 14.28 0.93
N ALA A 41 3.49 13.10 1.48
CA ALA A 41 2.36 12.29 1.06
C ALA A 41 1.03 13.00 1.34
N ALA A 42 0.88 13.68 2.48
CA ALA A 42 -0.29 14.47 2.78
C ALA A 42 -0.36 15.74 1.92
N GLN A 43 0.76 16.41 1.64
CA GLN A 43 0.74 17.60 0.77
C GLN A 43 0.38 17.26 -0.68
N ALA A 44 0.92 16.17 -1.22
CA ALA A 44 0.71 15.78 -2.61
C ALA A 44 -0.57 14.97 -2.81
N CYS A 45 -0.90 14.09 -1.87
CA CYS A 45 -1.92 13.05 -2.00
C CYS A 45 -2.91 13.06 -0.81
N SER A 46 -3.20 14.23 -0.21
CA SER A 46 -4.12 14.33 0.94
C SER A 46 -5.50 13.79 0.62
N ALA A 47 -6.05 14.12 -0.56
CA ALA A 47 -7.39 13.71 -0.96
C ALA A 47 -7.49 12.17 -1.00
N GLU A 48 -6.53 11.52 -1.64
CA GLU A 48 -6.46 10.07 -1.75
C GLU A 48 -6.16 9.43 -0.39
N LYS A 49 -5.31 10.04 0.44
CA LYS A 49 -5.05 9.58 1.81
C LYS A 49 -6.32 9.58 2.65
N THR A 50 -7.09 10.68 2.60
CA THR A 50 -8.36 10.80 3.33
C THR A 50 -9.38 9.79 2.84
N ALA A 51 -9.50 9.59 1.52
CA ALA A 51 -10.35 8.54 0.96
C ALA A 51 -9.92 7.16 1.45
N PHE A 52 -8.62 6.87 1.44
CA PHE A 52 -8.09 5.58 1.89
C PHE A 52 -8.33 5.31 3.38
N GLU A 53 -8.18 6.32 4.25
CA GLU A 53 -8.48 6.21 5.68
C GLU A 53 -9.98 6.14 5.99
N THR A 54 -10.82 6.68 5.11
CA THR A 54 -12.29 6.69 5.26
C THR A 54 -12.92 5.40 4.76
N ASP A 55 -12.54 4.95 3.57
CA ASP A 55 -13.12 3.78 2.91
C ASP A 55 -12.49 2.46 3.39
N CYS A 56 -11.28 2.51 3.94
CA CYS A 56 -10.59 1.33 4.43
C CYS A 56 -10.46 1.30 5.96
N VAL A 57 -10.50 0.08 6.52
CA VAL A 57 -10.31 -0.11 7.96
C VAL A 57 -8.88 0.30 8.33
N LYS A 58 -8.71 1.10 9.38
CA LYS A 58 -7.39 1.62 9.82
C LYS A 58 -6.31 0.54 9.99
N SER A 59 -6.68 -0.68 10.39
CA SER A 59 -5.75 -1.81 10.46
C SER A 59 -5.23 -2.25 9.08
N TRP A 60 -6.09 -2.21 8.07
CA TRP A 60 -5.74 -2.51 6.68
C TRP A 60 -4.88 -1.39 6.08
N VAL A 61 -5.19 -0.13 6.34
CA VAL A 61 -4.36 1.02 5.93
C VAL A 61 -2.94 0.85 6.44
N ASN A 62 -2.76 0.65 7.75
CA ASN A 62 -1.45 0.44 8.35
C ASN A 62 -0.74 -0.80 7.79
N TYR A 63 -1.48 -1.89 7.57
CA TYR A 63 -0.93 -3.11 6.97
C TYR A 63 -0.39 -2.85 5.57
N PHE A 64 -1.19 -2.22 4.69
CA PHE A 64 -0.79 -1.96 3.30
C PHE A 64 0.38 -1.01 3.20
N LEU A 65 0.44 0.05 4.02
CA LEU A 65 1.56 0.98 4.03
C LEU A 65 2.87 0.28 4.40
N LYS A 66 2.85 -0.54 5.45
CA LYS A 66 4.01 -1.35 5.85
C LYS A 66 4.37 -2.39 4.78
N PHE A 67 3.35 -3.06 4.22
CA PHE A 67 3.53 -4.08 3.21
C PHE A 67 4.20 -3.52 1.96
N ARG A 68 3.82 -2.32 1.51
CA ARG A 68 4.45 -1.63 0.36
C ARG A 68 5.96 -1.45 0.57
N VAL A 69 6.37 -0.97 1.74
CA VAL A 69 7.79 -0.79 2.09
C VAL A 69 8.50 -2.13 2.19
N GLN A 70 7.88 -3.12 2.85
CA GLN A 70 8.45 -4.45 3.00
C GLN A 70 8.63 -5.15 1.64
N GLN A 71 7.63 -5.07 0.76
CA GLN A 71 7.68 -5.66 -0.57
C GLN A 71 8.80 -5.03 -1.40
N HIS A 72 8.96 -3.70 -1.32
CA HIS A 72 10.07 -3.02 -1.96
C HIS A 72 11.43 -3.49 -1.41
N GLN A 73 11.59 -3.57 -0.09
CA GLN A 73 12.82 -4.08 0.54
C GLN A 73 13.12 -5.53 0.14
N GLN A 74 12.08 -6.37 0.07
CA GLN A 74 12.21 -7.76 -0.37
C GLN A 74 12.66 -7.84 -1.82
N GLN A 75 12.07 -7.05 -2.73
CA GLN A 75 12.49 -6.98 -4.12
C GLN A 75 13.93 -6.51 -4.27
N GLU A 76 14.33 -5.48 -3.53
CA GLU A 76 15.72 -4.99 -3.52
C GLU A 76 16.70 -6.03 -2.97
N ALA A 77 16.31 -6.77 -1.93
CA ALA A 77 17.11 -7.88 -1.40
C ALA A 77 17.26 -9.01 -2.43
N ILE A 78 16.18 -9.40 -3.10
CA ILE A 78 16.21 -10.42 -4.16
C ILE A 78 17.12 -9.96 -5.32
N LYS A 79 16.96 -8.73 -5.80
CA LYS A 79 17.83 -8.16 -6.85
C LYS A 79 19.29 -8.16 -6.45
N LYS A 80 19.61 -7.81 -5.19
CA LYS A 80 20.99 -7.87 -4.67
C LYS A 80 21.53 -9.29 -4.64
N LEU A 81 20.72 -10.28 -4.25
CA LEU A 81 21.11 -11.69 -4.27
C LEU A 81 21.34 -12.19 -5.70
N GLU A 82 20.45 -11.86 -6.64
CA GLU A 82 20.59 -12.22 -8.05
C GLU A 82 21.84 -11.56 -8.66
N ALA A 83 22.11 -10.28 -8.35
CA ALA A 83 23.30 -9.57 -8.80
C ALA A 83 24.60 -10.15 -8.20
N GLN A 84 24.54 -10.71 -6.99
CA GLN A 84 25.66 -11.41 -6.35
C GLN A 84 25.83 -12.85 -6.85
N GLY A 85 25.05 -13.28 -7.85
CA GLY A 85 25.17 -14.61 -8.44
C GLY A 85 24.62 -15.72 -7.54
N ALA A 86 23.73 -15.41 -6.58
CA ALA A 86 23.00 -16.43 -5.86
C ALA A 86 22.10 -17.18 -6.84
N LYS A 87 22.60 -18.31 -7.35
CA LYS A 87 21.82 -19.31 -8.09
C LYS A 87 20.52 -19.52 -7.32
N LYS A 88 19.37 -19.24 -7.97
CA LYS A 88 18.06 -19.72 -7.50
C LYS A 88 18.23 -21.17 -7.09
N LEU A 89 18.02 -21.46 -5.81
CA LEU A 89 17.91 -22.83 -5.35
C LEU A 89 16.65 -23.38 -6.04
N ASN A 90 16.88 -24.29 -6.98
CA ASN A 90 15.90 -24.88 -7.87
C ASN A 90 14.95 -25.82 -7.11
#